data_AF-A0A0A9E966-F1
#
_entry.id   AF-A0A0A9E966-F1
#
_cell.length_a   1.000
_cell.length_b   1.000
_cell.length_c   1.000
_cell.angle_alpha   90.00
_cell.angle_beta   90.00
_cell.angle_gamma   90.00
#
_symmetry.space_group_name_H-M   'P 1'
#
loop_
_entity.id
_entity.type
_entity.pdbx_description
1 polymer ?
#
loop_
_entity_poly.entity_id
_entity_poly.type
_entity_poly.pdbx_seq_one_letter_code
_entity_poly.pdbx_strand_id
1 'polypeptide(L)'
;MGRLLEGFGVGVISYTVPVYIAEISPQNMRGALGSLNQLSVTLGILVAYLLGMFVPWRLLAVIGALPCTVLIPGLFFIPESPRWLAKMNLMDDCETSLQVLRGFETDITSEMSDIKRSVTSAHKTTTIRFQELNQKKYRTPLILGIGLLVLQNLSGINAILFYASSIFKAAGLANSDLATCSLGVIQVLATGVTTWLLDRAGRRILLIVSTAGMTISLLAVSIVFFLKDNISHDSNTYYILSMVSLVALVAYVIAFSFGMGAIPWLMMSEILPVSIKSLGGSFATLANWLTSFAITMTANLLLTWSVGGTFAGYMIVSAFTLVFIILWVPETKGRTLEEIQRSFR
;
A
#
# COMPACT_ATOMS: atom_id res chain seq x y z
N MET A 1 -22.13 -12.38 -6.53
CA MET A 1 -22.45 -11.06 -7.11
C MET A 1 -21.94 -9.91 -6.25
N GLY A 2 -22.42 -9.71 -5.01
CA GLY A 2 -21.98 -8.59 -4.15
C GLY A 2 -20.45 -8.44 -4.02
N ARG A 3 -19.74 -9.52 -3.64
CA ARG A 3 -18.27 -9.53 -3.54
C ARG A 3 -17.54 -9.20 -4.86
N LEU A 4 -18.15 -9.50 -6.01
CA LEU A 4 -17.56 -9.21 -7.32
C LEU A 4 -17.68 -7.73 -7.65
N LEU A 5 -18.85 -7.13 -7.38
CA LEU A 5 -19.08 -5.69 -7.53
C LEU A 5 -18.21 -4.87 -6.57
N GLU A 6 -18.09 -5.33 -5.33
CA GLU A 6 -17.20 -4.73 -4.33
C GLU A 6 -15.75 -4.79 -4.77
N GLY A 7 -15.27 -5.94 -5.27
CA GLY A 7 -13.93 -6.08 -5.82
C GLY A 7 -13.66 -5.15 -7.00
N PHE A 8 -14.64 -4.94 -7.89
CA PHE A 8 -14.53 -3.95 -8.97
C PHE A 8 -14.36 -2.53 -8.42
N GLY A 9 -15.19 -2.14 -7.45
CA GLY A 9 -15.09 -0.84 -6.78
C GLY A 9 -13.74 -0.62 -6.10
N VAL A 10 -13.27 -1.60 -5.31
CA VAL A 10 -11.96 -1.54 -4.65
C VAL A 10 -10.83 -1.44 -5.67
N GLY A 11 -10.90 -2.16 -6.79
CA GLY A 11 -9.91 -2.07 -7.86
C GLY A 11 -9.78 -0.66 -8.44
N VAL A 12 -10.91 0.00 -8.71
CA VAL A 12 -10.94 1.39 -9.21
C VAL A 12 -10.41 2.36 -8.16
N ILE A 13 -10.91 2.27 -6.91
CA ILE A 13 -10.54 3.20 -5.82
C ILE A 13 -9.05 3.09 -5.47
N SER A 14 -8.50 1.88 -5.47
CA SER A 14 -7.09 1.61 -5.13
C SER A 14 -6.11 2.34 -6.04
N TYR A 15 -6.51 2.61 -7.28
CA TYR A 15 -5.70 3.37 -8.23
C TYR A 15 -6.06 4.85 -8.24
N THR A 16 -7.36 5.19 -8.31
CA THR A 16 -7.81 6.58 -8.46
C THR A 16 -7.48 7.44 -7.26
N VAL A 17 -7.63 6.93 -6.03
CA VAL A 17 -7.42 7.72 -4.80
C VAL A 17 -5.96 8.15 -4.63
N PRO A 18 -4.94 7.26 -4.69
CA PRO A 18 -3.54 7.68 -4.60
C PRO A 18 -3.14 8.66 -5.69
N VAL A 19 -3.65 8.49 -6.91
CA VAL A 19 -3.35 9.39 -8.04
C VAL A 19 -3.95 10.76 -7.81
N TYR A 20 -5.23 10.83 -7.44
CA TYR A 20 -5.90 12.08 -7.14
C TYR A 20 -5.16 12.84 -6.04
N ILE A 21 -4.84 12.17 -4.93
CA ILE A 21 -4.06 12.75 -3.82
C ILE A 21 -2.70 13.25 -4.32
N ALA A 22 -1.96 12.47 -5.11
CA ALA A 22 -0.64 12.87 -5.61
C ALA A 22 -0.69 14.10 -6.53
N GLU A 23 -1.79 14.30 -7.26
CA GLU A 23 -1.98 15.41 -8.19
C GLU A 23 -2.43 16.70 -7.51
N ILE A 24 -3.27 16.63 -6.47
CA ILE A 24 -3.73 17.80 -5.71
C ILE A 24 -2.73 18.25 -4.63
N SER A 25 -1.90 17.33 -4.14
CA SER A 25 -1.02 17.61 -3.00
C SER A 25 0.17 18.51 -3.37
N PRO A 26 0.51 19.50 -2.53
CA PRO A 26 1.72 20.28 -2.70
C PRO A 26 2.96 19.40 -2.48
N GLN A 27 4.07 19.72 -3.15
CA GLN A 27 5.28 18.89 -3.21
C GLN A 27 5.87 18.56 -1.82
N ASN A 28 5.75 19.49 -0.87
CA ASN A 28 6.26 19.36 0.50
C ASN A 28 5.43 18.45 1.40
N MET A 29 4.15 18.21 1.10
CA MET A 29 3.23 17.39 1.91
C MET A 29 2.64 16.20 1.16
N ARG A 30 3.01 16.00 -0.10
CA ARG A 30 2.53 14.87 -0.92
C ARG A 30 2.72 13.52 -0.25
N GLY A 31 3.80 13.37 0.52
CA GLY A 31 4.07 12.15 1.24
C GLY A 31 3.07 11.91 2.36
N ALA A 32 2.93 12.86 3.29
CA ALA A 32 1.94 12.76 4.37
C ALA A 32 0.52 12.55 3.81
N LEU A 33 0.09 13.38 2.84
CA LEU A 33 -1.25 13.27 2.27
C LEU A 33 -1.47 11.93 1.55
N GLY A 34 -0.49 11.45 0.80
CA GLY A 34 -0.57 10.12 0.16
C GLY A 34 -0.66 8.98 1.16
N SER A 35 0.04 9.08 2.29
CA SER A 35 -0.04 8.07 3.36
C SER A 35 -1.36 8.09 4.14
N LEU A 36 -2.15 9.18 4.09
CA LEU A 36 -3.49 9.21 4.67
C LEU A 36 -4.44 8.20 4.01
N ASN A 37 -4.21 7.87 2.73
CA ASN A 37 -4.95 6.80 2.07
C ASN A 37 -4.71 5.47 2.80
N GLN A 38 -3.46 5.12 3.08
CA GLN A 38 -3.12 3.91 3.83
C GLN A 38 -3.64 3.96 5.26
N LEU A 39 -3.58 5.11 5.92
CA LEU A 39 -4.15 5.29 7.27
C LEU A 39 -5.68 5.06 7.27
N SER A 40 -6.37 5.51 6.23
CA SER A 40 -7.81 5.28 6.06
C SER A 40 -8.13 3.79 5.87
N VAL A 41 -7.28 3.07 5.11
CA VAL A 41 -7.39 1.62 4.95
C VAL A 41 -7.19 0.90 6.29
N THR A 42 -6.17 1.24 7.07
CA THR A 42 -5.92 0.59 8.37
C THR A 42 -6.99 0.93 9.40
N LEU A 43 -7.53 2.15 9.38
CA LEU A 43 -8.68 2.53 10.19
C LEU A 43 -9.92 1.71 9.81
N GLY A 44 -10.17 1.52 8.51
CA GLY A 44 -11.24 0.66 8.01
C GLY A 44 -11.11 -0.79 8.49
N ILE A 45 -9.90 -1.35 8.44
CA ILE A 45 -9.61 -2.69 8.98
C ILE A 45 -9.91 -2.76 10.48
N LEU A 46 -9.47 -1.76 11.27
CA LEU A 46 -9.73 -1.70 12.70
C LEU A 46 -11.25 -1.63 13.01
N VAL A 47 -11.99 -0.77 12.32
CA VAL A 47 -13.45 -0.66 12.49
C VAL A 47 -14.13 -1.98 12.11
N ALA A 48 -13.67 -2.65 11.05
CA ALA A 48 -14.18 -3.96 10.66
C ALA A 48 -13.92 -5.04 11.73
N TYR A 49 -12.73 -5.06 12.33
CA TYR A 49 -12.41 -5.96 13.44
C TYR A 49 -13.25 -5.68 14.69
N LEU A 50 -13.40 -4.41 15.07
CA LEU A 50 -14.22 -4.00 16.21
C LEU A 50 -15.69 -4.39 16.02
N LEU A 51 -16.29 -4.03 14.88
CA LEU A 51 -17.68 -4.35 14.60
C LEU A 51 -17.90 -5.87 14.43
N GLY A 52 -16.93 -6.58 13.86
CA GLY A 52 -16.97 -8.03 13.70
C GLY A 52 -17.06 -8.80 15.02
N MET A 53 -16.68 -8.20 16.15
CA MET A 53 -16.84 -8.79 17.48
C MET A 53 -18.29 -8.76 17.99
N PHE A 54 -19.07 -7.74 17.62
CA PHE A 54 -20.39 -7.49 18.18
C PHE A 54 -21.53 -7.83 17.21
N VAL A 55 -21.24 -7.87 15.91
CA VAL A 55 -22.24 -7.86 14.84
C VAL A 55 -22.07 -9.07 13.92
N PRO A 56 -23.16 -9.77 13.54
CA PRO A 56 -23.07 -10.86 12.56
C PRO A 56 -22.61 -10.35 11.19
N TRP A 57 -21.90 -11.20 10.44
CA TRP A 57 -21.27 -10.86 9.16
C TRP A 57 -22.21 -10.20 8.13
N ARG A 58 -23.52 -10.50 8.16
CA ARG A 58 -24.51 -9.89 7.26
C ARG A 58 -24.71 -8.41 7.56
N LEU A 59 -24.86 -8.06 8.83
CA LEU A 59 -25.05 -6.67 9.24
C LEU A 59 -23.74 -5.89 9.10
N LEU A 60 -22.59 -6.54 9.34
CA LEU A 60 -21.27 -5.96 9.05
C LEU A 60 -21.14 -5.54 7.58
N ALA A 61 -21.58 -6.39 6.64
CA ALA A 61 -21.56 -6.08 5.21
C ALA A 61 -22.47 -4.88 4.86
N VAL A 62 -23.63 -4.75 5.51
CA VAL A 62 -24.53 -3.60 5.31
C VAL A 62 -23.94 -2.31 5.88
N ILE A 63 -23.33 -2.37 7.07
CA ILE A 63 -22.64 -1.23 7.67
C ILE A 63 -21.48 -0.76 6.78
N GLY A 64 -20.76 -1.69 6.15
CA GLY A 64 -19.70 -1.39 5.18
C GLY A 64 -20.17 -0.59 3.96
N ALA A 65 -21.46 -0.59 3.63
CA ALA A 65 -22.01 0.23 2.55
C ALA A 65 -22.22 1.70 2.95
N LEU A 66 -22.31 2.02 4.25
CA LEU A 66 -22.57 3.39 4.73
C LEU A 66 -21.50 4.39 4.29
N PRO A 67 -20.18 4.14 4.44
CA PRO A 67 -19.17 5.08 3.96
C PRO A 67 -19.27 5.37 2.46
N CYS A 68 -19.65 4.38 1.64
CA CYS A 68 -19.86 4.57 0.21
C CYS A 68 -21.04 5.51 -0.08
N THR A 69 -22.14 5.41 0.68
CA THR A 69 -23.29 6.30 0.52
C THR A 69 -22.97 7.75 0.91
N VAL A 70 -22.09 7.96 1.88
CA VAL A 70 -21.62 9.30 2.30
C VAL A 70 -20.62 9.89 1.30
N LEU A 71 -19.81 9.04 0.66
CA LEU A 71 -18.83 9.48 -0.33
C LEU A 71 -19.49 10.11 -1.56
N ILE A 72 -20.65 9.59 -2.01
CA ILE A 72 -21.34 10.06 -3.23
C ILE A 72 -21.68 11.57 -3.16
N PRO A 73 -22.37 12.08 -2.12
CA PRO A 73 -22.56 13.52 -1.96
C PRO A 73 -21.25 14.29 -1.80
N GLY A 74 -20.26 13.71 -1.12
CA GLY A 74 -18.96 14.34 -0.88
C GLY A 74 -18.20 14.67 -2.16
N LEU A 75 -18.34 13.85 -3.20
CA LEU A 75 -17.67 14.06 -4.50
C LEU A 75 -18.09 15.37 -5.18
N PHE A 76 -19.31 15.87 -4.95
CA PHE A 76 -19.76 17.14 -5.54
C PHE A 76 -19.05 18.38 -4.97
N PHE A 77 -18.42 18.26 -3.79
CA PHE A 77 -17.69 19.35 -3.14
C PHE A 77 -16.19 19.32 -3.40
N ILE A 78 -15.68 18.23 -3.99
CA ILE A 78 -14.25 18.01 -4.20
C ILE A 78 -13.87 18.59 -5.57
N PRO A 79 -12.88 19.50 -5.66
CA PRO A 79 -12.46 20.08 -6.93
C PRO A 79 -11.75 19.03 -7.80
N GLU A 80 -11.88 19.16 -9.12
CA GLU A 80 -11.22 18.26 -10.06
C GLU A 80 -9.70 18.45 -10.10
N SER A 81 -8.96 17.40 -10.44
CA SER A 81 -7.49 17.45 -10.49
C SER A 81 -7.00 18.52 -11.49
N PRO A 82 -6.18 19.52 -11.06
CA PRO A 82 -5.65 20.55 -11.97
C PRO A 82 -4.86 19.94 -13.14
N ARG A 83 -4.11 18.86 -12.89
CA ARG A 83 -3.31 18.18 -13.92
C ARG A 83 -4.19 17.48 -14.96
N TRP A 84 -5.34 16.96 -14.54
CA TRP A 84 -6.33 16.38 -15.45
C TRP A 84 -7.04 17.46 -16.27
N LEU A 85 -7.45 18.57 -15.66
CA LEU A 85 -8.06 19.72 -16.34
C LEU A 85 -7.13 20.31 -17.40
N ALA A 86 -5.86 20.50 -17.07
CA ALA A 86 -4.84 20.93 -18.03
C ALA A 86 -4.71 19.94 -19.20
N LYS A 87 -4.77 18.63 -18.93
CA LYS A 87 -4.73 17.59 -19.98
C LYS A 87 -5.97 17.62 -20.90
N MET A 88 -7.13 17.99 -20.38
CA MET A 88 -8.36 18.20 -21.15
C MET A 88 -8.41 19.55 -21.88
N ASN A 89 -7.34 20.35 -21.81
CA ASN A 89 -7.23 21.69 -22.39
C ASN A 89 -8.19 22.72 -21.78
N LEU A 90 -8.65 22.47 -20.54
CA LEU A 90 -9.50 23.37 -19.74
C LEU A 90 -8.62 24.20 -18.80
N MET A 91 -7.97 25.23 -19.33
CA MET A 91 -6.96 26.00 -18.59
C MET A 91 -7.56 26.91 -17.51
N ASP A 92 -8.73 27.50 -17.76
CA ASP A 92 -9.40 28.40 -16.81
C ASP A 92 -9.90 27.63 -15.56
N ASP A 93 -10.47 26.45 -15.77
CA ASP A 93 -10.87 25.54 -14.69
C ASP A 93 -9.65 25.01 -13.92
N CYS A 94 -8.54 24.73 -14.62
CA CYS A 94 -7.29 24.32 -14.00
C CYS A 94 -6.76 25.39 -13.03
N GLU A 95 -6.82 26.67 -13.43
CA GLU A 95 -6.38 27.78 -12.60
C GLU A 95 -7.27 27.92 -11.36
N THR A 96 -8.59 27.87 -11.57
CA THR A 96 -9.59 27.95 -10.49
C THR A 96 -9.41 26.82 -9.48
N SER A 97 -9.27 25.57 -9.96
CA SER A 97 -9.04 24.41 -9.08
C SER A 97 -7.73 24.53 -8.29
N LEU A 98 -6.65 24.99 -8.95
CA LEU A 98 -5.35 25.17 -8.30
C LEU A 98 -5.40 26.28 -7.23
N GLN A 99 -6.10 27.38 -7.49
CA GLN A 99 -6.32 28.45 -6.50
C GLN A 99 -7.15 27.96 -5.31
N VAL A 100 -8.20 27.18 -5.54
CA VAL A 100 -9.01 26.57 -4.45
C VAL A 100 -8.15 25.64 -3.59
N LEU A 101 -7.26 24.85 -4.20
CA LEU A 101 -6.40 23.89 -3.50
C LEU A 101 -5.20 24.52 -2.77
N ARG A 102 -4.66 25.63 -3.27
CA ARG A 102 -3.49 26.33 -2.69
C ARG A 102 -3.87 27.51 -1.80
N GLY A 103 -5.08 28.03 -1.96
CA GLY A 103 -5.56 29.26 -1.34
C GLY A 103 -5.49 30.44 -2.32
N PHE A 104 -6.53 31.27 -2.30
CA PHE A 104 -6.73 32.36 -3.28
C PHE A 104 -5.63 33.44 -3.30
N GLU A 105 -4.82 33.55 -2.26
CA GLU A 105 -3.73 34.55 -2.16
C GLU A 105 -2.34 33.98 -2.51
N THR A 106 -2.24 32.69 -2.84
CA THR A 106 -0.95 32.05 -3.12
C THR A 106 -0.56 32.21 -4.59
N ASP A 107 0.70 32.56 -4.87
CA ASP A 107 1.22 32.62 -6.24
C ASP A 107 1.36 31.21 -6.83
N ILE A 108 0.43 30.87 -7.74
CA ILE A 108 0.37 29.59 -8.47
C ILE A 108 1.08 29.63 -9.84
N THR A 109 1.64 30.77 -10.24
CA THR A 109 2.12 31.01 -11.61
C THR A 109 3.23 30.04 -12.01
N SER A 110 4.14 29.75 -11.08
CA SER A 110 5.25 28.81 -11.28
C SER A 110 4.74 27.36 -11.47
N GLU A 111 3.89 26.87 -10.57
CA GLU A 111 3.31 25.52 -10.61
C GLU A 111 2.44 25.33 -11.88
N MET A 112 1.65 26.33 -12.23
CA MET A 112 0.84 26.33 -13.47
C MET A 112 1.72 26.25 -14.71
N SER A 113 2.84 26.99 -14.75
CA SER A 113 3.76 26.95 -15.89
C SER A 113 4.42 25.57 -16.07
N ASP A 114 4.77 24.90 -14.96
CA ASP A 114 5.33 23.55 -14.97
C ASP A 114 4.30 22.51 -15.44
N ILE A 115 3.06 22.61 -14.95
CA ILE A 115 1.95 21.76 -15.39
C ILE A 115 1.74 21.93 -16.90
N LYS A 116 1.62 23.17 -17.40
CA LYS A 116 1.41 23.46 -18.83
C LYS A 116 2.54 22.90 -19.69
N ARG A 117 3.80 23.03 -19.24
CA ARG A 117 4.97 22.47 -19.93
C ARG A 117 4.94 20.94 -19.97
N SER A 118 4.52 20.30 -18.88
CA SER A 118 4.40 18.84 -18.79
C SER A 118 3.31 18.30 -19.73
N VAL A 119 2.15 18.95 -19.77
CA VAL A 119 1.01 18.56 -20.62
C VAL A 119 1.32 18.81 -22.09
N THR A 120 1.91 19.95 -22.44
CA THR A 120 2.30 20.24 -23.84
C THR A 120 3.33 19.21 -24.35
N SER A 121 4.26 18.81 -23.48
CA SER A 121 5.22 17.74 -23.80
C SER A 121 4.53 16.38 -23.95
N ALA A 122 3.50 16.10 -23.15
CA ALA A 122 2.72 14.87 -23.25
C ALA A 122 1.83 14.85 -24.50
N HIS A 123 1.20 15.97 -24.88
CA HIS A 123 0.31 16.07 -26.06
C HIS A 123 1.07 15.91 -27.39
N LYS A 124 2.35 16.30 -27.43
CA LYS A 124 3.25 16.01 -28.57
C LYS A 124 3.58 14.52 -28.72
N THR A 125 3.36 13.73 -27.67
CA THR A 125 3.53 12.26 -27.69
C THR A 125 2.15 11.66 -27.85
N THR A 126 1.74 11.41 -29.10
CA THR A 126 0.51 10.71 -29.49
C THR A 126 0.19 9.52 -28.58
N THR A 127 -1.10 9.31 -28.30
CA THR A 127 -1.69 8.10 -27.67
C THR A 127 -0.73 6.91 -27.61
N ILE A 128 -0.09 6.73 -26.45
CA ILE A 128 0.96 5.74 -26.25
C ILE A 128 0.40 4.36 -26.58
N ARG A 129 0.87 3.77 -27.68
CA ARG A 129 0.57 2.38 -28.02
C ARG A 129 1.29 1.47 -27.03
N PHE A 130 0.71 0.30 -26.73
CA PHE A 130 1.33 -0.72 -25.87
C PHE A 130 2.81 -1.02 -26.21
N GLN A 131 3.20 -0.86 -27.47
CA GLN A 131 4.58 -1.05 -27.96
C GLN A 131 5.58 -0.01 -27.44
N GLU A 132 5.14 1.21 -27.12
CA GLU A 132 6.01 2.29 -26.63
C GLU A 132 6.37 2.11 -25.13
N LEU A 133 5.65 1.27 -24.39
CA LEU A 133 5.95 0.93 -22.99
C LEU A 133 7.29 0.20 -22.84
N ASN A 134 7.81 -0.40 -23.92
CA ASN A 134 9.08 -1.12 -23.89
C ASN A 134 10.31 -0.20 -23.97
N GLN A 135 10.13 1.12 -24.09
CA GLN A 135 11.24 2.07 -24.04
C GLN A 135 11.83 2.13 -22.62
N LYS A 136 13.16 2.17 -22.50
CA LYS A 136 13.89 2.17 -21.22
C LYS A 136 13.41 3.24 -20.22
N LYS A 137 13.01 4.40 -20.75
CA LYS A 137 12.42 5.54 -20.03
C LYS A 137 11.12 5.20 -19.28
N TYR A 138 10.31 4.30 -19.83
CA TYR A 138 9.01 3.90 -19.26
C TYR A 138 9.09 2.56 -18.54
N ARG A 139 9.93 1.65 -19.03
CA ARG A 139 10.11 0.31 -18.47
C ARG A 139 10.68 0.32 -17.06
N THR A 140 11.68 1.17 -16.77
CA THR A 140 12.31 1.22 -15.43
C THR A 140 11.33 1.67 -14.34
N PRO A 141 10.62 2.81 -14.47
CA PRO A 141 9.52 3.21 -13.58
C PRO A 141 8.47 2.12 -13.35
N LEU A 142 8.07 1.45 -14.44
CA LEU A 142 7.02 0.45 -14.43
C LEU A 142 7.44 -0.82 -13.70
N ILE A 143 8.67 -1.32 -13.93
CA ILE A 143 9.22 -2.46 -13.20
C ILE A 143 9.38 -2.14 -11.70
N LEU A 144 9.81 -0.93 -11.35
CA LEU A 144 9.94 -0.52 -9.95
C LEU A 144 8.58 -0.48 -9.24
N GLY A 145 7.58 0.16 -9.83
CA GLY A 145 6.25 0.28 -9.24
C GLY A 145 5.52 -1.06 -9.13
N ILE A 146 5.50 -1.84 -10.22
CA ILE A 146 4.88 -3.18 -10.23
C ILE A 146 5.65 -4.12 -9.31
N GLY A 147 6.98 -4.12 -9.39
CA GLY A 147 7.85 -4.96 -8.58
C GLY A 147 7.63 -4.74 -7.10
N LEU A 148 7.58 -3.48 -6.64
CA LEU A 148 7.32 -3.16 -5.23
C LEU A 148 5.97 -3.71 -4.75
N LEU A 149 4.89 -3.53 -5.51
CA LEU A 149 3.57 -4.02 -5.12
C LEU A 149 3.47 -5.54 -5.16
N VAL A 150 4.06 -6.20 -6.16
CA VAL A 150 4.08 -7.67 -6.24
C VAL A 150 4.89 -8.25 -5.07
N LEU A 151 6.09 -7.74 -4.84
CA LEU A 151 6.97 -8.18 -3.75
C LEU A 151 6.34 -7.93 -2.37
N GLN A 152 5.64 -6.81 -2.20
CA GLN A 152 4.84 -6.53 -1.00
C GLN A 152 3.83 -7.65 -0.73
N ASN A 153 3.06 -8.09 -1.74
CA ASN A 153 2.07 -9.16 -1.55
C ASN A 153 2.71 -10.54 -1.36
N LEU A 154 3.77 -10.85 -2.12
CA LEU A 154 4.50 -12.12 -2.00
C LEU A 154 5.15 -12.31 -0.63
N SER A 155 5.39 -11.22 0.12
CA SER A 155 5.88 -11.28 1.51
C SER A 155 4.87 -11.87 2.51
N GLY A 156 3.64 -12.18 2.09
CA GLY A 156 2.68 -12.93 2.88
C GLY A 156 1.76 -12.08 3.78
N ILE A 157 1.78 -10.75 3.67
CA ILE A 157 0.99 -9.88 4.56
C ILE A 157 -0.51 -10.18 4.54
N ASN A 158 -1.11 -10.41 3.37
CA ASN A 158 -2.54 -10.70 3.27
C ASN A 158 -2.90 -12.07 3.85
N ALA A 159 -2.02 -13.06 3.71
CA ALA A 159 -2.19 -14.35 4.36
C ALA A 159 -2.18 -14.18 5.89
N ILE A 160 -1.21 -13.43 6.41
CA ILE A 160 -1.09 -13.19 7.86
C ILE A 160 -2.30 -12.43 8.40
N LEU A 161 -2.76 -11.37 7.71
CA LEU A 161 -3.90 -10.57 8.15
C LEU A 161 -5.22 -11.35 8.09
N PHE A 162 -5.49 -12.08 7.00
CA PHE A 162 -6.74 -12.84 6.87
C PHE A 162 -6.82 -14.05 7.80
N TYR A 163 -5.69 -14.70 8.08
CA TYR A 163 -5.65 -15.86 8.97
C TYR A 163 -5.20 -15.49 10.40
N ALA A 164 -5.06 -14.20 10.73
CA ALA A 164 -4.57 -13.74 12.04
C ALA A 164 -5.33 -14.34 13.23
N SER A 165 -6.67 -14.31 13.20
CA SER A 165 -7.50 -14.86 14.28
C SER A 165 -7.28 -16.38 14.44
N SER A 166 -7.15 -17.11 13.33
CA SER A 166 -6.85 -18.54 13.35
C SER A 166 -5.45 -18.83 13.92
N ILE A 167 -4.45 -18.02 13.56
CA ILE A 167 -3.07 -18.14 14.06
C ILE A 167 -3.03 -17.84 15.56
N PHE A 168 -3.71 -16.79 16.04
CA PHE A 168 -3.79 -16.45 17.45
C PHE A 168 -4.53 -17.50 18.28
N LYS A 169 -5.61 -18.07 17.74
CA LYS A 169 -6.34 -19.17 18.38
C LYS A 169 -5.47 -20.43 18.49
N ALA A 170 -4.73 -20.78 17.42
CA ALA A 170 -3.81 -21.91 17.43
C ALA A 170 -2.64 -21.71 18.41
N ALA A 171 -2.26 -20.47 18.73
CA ALA A 171 -1.23 -20.15 19.71
C ALA A 171 -1.70 -20.25 21.18
N GLY A 172 -2.97 -20.60 21.43
CA GLY A 172 -3.52 -20.78 22.78
C GLY A 172 -4.07 -19.51 23.43
N LEU A 173 -4.25 -18.41 22.68
CA LEU A 173 -4.92 -17.22 23.21
C LEU A 173 -6.42 -17.48 23.34
N ALA A 174 -6.94 -17.38 24.58
CA ALA A 174 -8.35 -17.59 24.88
C ALA A 174 -9.28 -16.60 24.14
N ASN A 175 -8.80 -15.38 23.86
CA ASN A 175 -9.57 -14.33 23.19
C ASN A 175 -8.91 -13.91 21.87
N SER A 176 -9.08 -14.74 20.82
CA SER A 176 -8.53 -14.47 19.47
C SER A 176 -9.02 -13.13 18.89
N ASP A 177 -10.26 -12.76 19.14
CA ASP A 177 -10.87 -11.58 18.54
C ASP A 177 -10.33 -10.28 19.15
N LEU A 178 -10.10 -10.27 20.47
CA LEU A 178 -9.40 -9.16 21.15
C LEU A 178 -7.97 -9.02 20.65
N ALA A 179 -7.28 -10.12 20.34
CA ALA A 179 -5.92 -10.09 19.79
C ALA A 179 -5.90 -9.52 18.37
N THR A 180 -6.84 -9.92 17.51
CA THR A 180 -6.98 -9.35 16.16
C THR A 180 -7.35 -7.86 16.20
N CYS A 181 -8.22 -7.45 17.13
CA CYS A 181 -8.54 -6.04 17.32
C CYS A 181 -7.33 -5.23 17.80
N SER A 182 -6.56 -5.77 18.75
CA SER A 182 -5.32 -5.15 19.25
C SER A 182 -4.29 -4.98 18.13
N LEU A 183 -4.17 -5.98 17.23
CA LEU A 183 -3.34 -5.89 16.04
C LEU A 183 -3.75 -4.72 15.14
N GLY A 184 -5.06 -4.52 14.93
CA GLY A 184 -5.58 -3.38 14.17
C GLY A 184 -5.23 -2.02 14.80
N VAL A 185 -5.34 -1.90 16.13
CA VAL A 185 -4.96 -0.67 16.85
C VAL A 185 -3.48 -0.36 16.66
N ILE A 186 -2.63 -1.36 16.85
CA ILE A 186 -1.18 -1.25 16.64
C ILE A 186 -0.88 -0.84 15.19
N GLN A 187 -1.60 -1.40 14.22
CA GLN A 187 -1.44 -1.09 12.81
C GLN A 187 -1.77 0.38 12.51
N VAL A 188 -2.86 0.91 13.08
CA VAL A 188 -3.26 2.31 12.92
C VAL A 188 -2.22 3.24 13.53
N LEU A 189 -1.75 2.94 14.75
CA LEU A 189 -0.72 3.74 15.43
C LEU A 189 0.60 3.74 14.64
N ALA A 190 1.07 2.57 14.20
CA ALA A 190 2.28 2.46 13.40
C ALA A 190 2.15 3.21 12.06
N THR A 191 0.99 3.11 11.40
CA THR A 191 0.71 3.85 10.16
C THR A 191 0.69 5.35 10.39
N GLY A 192 0.09 5.84 11.49
CA GLY A 192 0.08 7.26 11.83
C GLY A 192 1.47 7.82 12.10
N VAL A 193 2.31 7.06 12.80
CA VAL A 193 3.73 7.41 13.01
C VAL A 193 4.47 7.46 11.66
N THR A 194 4.17 6.52 10.75
CA THR A 194 4.72 6.48 9.39
C THR A 194 4.37 7.72 8.60
N THR A 195 3.10 8.14 8.63
CA THR A 195 2.63 9.36 7.95
C THR A 195 3.46 10.58 8.35
N TRP A 196 3.78 10.71 9.64
CA TRP A 196 4.62 11.80 10.14
C TRP A 196 6.10 11.64 9.76
N LEU A 197 6.63 10.42 9.78
CA LEU A 197 8.02 10.13 9.41
C LEU A 197 8.29 10.23 7.91
N LEU A 198 7.28 10.03 7.06
CA LEU A 198 7.45 9.91 5.60
C LEU A 198 8.00 11.19 4.95
N ASP A 199 7.63 12.34 5.48
CA ASP A 199 8.17 13.63 5.04
C ASP A 199 9.51 14.00 5.72
N ARG A 200 9.86 13.35 6.84
CA ARG A 200 11.13 13.60 7.56
C ARG A 200 12.25 12.67 7.13
N ALA A 201 12.05 11.36 7.17
CA ALA A 201 13.08 10.35 6.91
C ALA A 201 13.30 10.07 5.42
N GLY A 202 12.29 10.29 4.57
CA GLY A 202 12.33 9.89 3.17
C GLY A 202 11.81 8.47 2.93
N ARG A 203 11.45 8.19 1.67
CA ARG A 203 10.69 6.99 1.31
C ARG A 203 11.59 5.76 1.28
N ARG A 204 12.81 5.89 0.75
CA ARG A 204 13.73 4.77 0.57
C ARG A 204 14.21 4.24 1.93
N ILE A 205 14.54 5.13 2.87
CA ILE A 205 15.00 4.74 4.20
C ILE A 205 13.90 3.99 4.95
N LEU A 206 12.66 4.49 4.93
CA LEU A 206 11.53 3.82 5.57
C LEU A 206 11.23 2.45 4.96
N LEU A 207 11.32 2.31 3.62
CA LEU A 207 11.19 1.01 2.95
C LEU A 207 12.26 0.01 3.40
N ILE A 208 13.52 0.46 3.50
CA ILE A 208 14.63 -0.41 3.93
C ILE A 208 14.42 -0.87 5.38
N VAL A 209 14.13 0.06 6.30
CA VAL A 209 13.91 -0.26 7.72
C VAL A 209 12.70 -1.18 7.90
N SER A 210 11.60 -0.88 7.22
CA SER A 210 10.38 -1.68 7.22
C SER A 210 10.64 -3.12 6.74
N THR A 211 11.29 -3.27 5.57
CA THR A 211 11.54 -4.58 4.97
C THR A 211 12.59 -5.38 5.75
N ALA A 212 13.58 -4.71 6.35
CA ALA A 212 14.53 -5.36 7.24
C ALA A 212 13.84 -5.91 8.50
N GLY A 213 12.98 -5.10 9.15
CA GLY A 213 12.19 -5.52 10.30
C GLY A 213 11.25 -6.69 9.97
N MET A 214 10.60 -6.66 8.80
CA MET A 214 9.77 -7.76 8.31
C MET A 214 10.59 -9.05 8.14
N THR A 215 11.77 -8.95 7.52
CA THR A 215 12.64 -10.10 7.25
C THR A 215 13.12 -10.75 8.54
N ILE A 216 13.57 -9.96 9.53
CA ILE A 216 14.00 -10.45 10.84
C ILE A 216 12.83 -11.12 11.58
N SER A 217 11.65 -10.52 11.53
CA SER A 217 10.45 -11.05 12.16
C SER A 217 10.02 -12.39 11.55
N LEU A 218 9.99 -12.49 10.21
CA LEU A 218 9.68 -13.74 9.51
C LEU A 218 10.72 -14.82 9.75
N LEU A 219 12.01 -14.46 9.83
CA LEU A 219 13.07 -15.38 10.21
C LEU A 219 12.84 -15.95 11.61
N ALA A 220 12.51 -15.10 12.58
CA ALA A 220 12.21 -15.52 13.94
C ALA A 220 11.00 -16.47 13.99
N VAL A 221 9.90 -16.13 13.30
CA VAL A 221 8.72 -16.99 13.21
C VAL A 221 9.08 -18.34 12.58
N SER A 222 9.79 -18.33 11.45
CA SER A 222 10.23 -19.54 10.75
C SER A 222 11.06 -20.47 11.66
N ILE A 223 12.07 -19.94 12.35
CA ILE A 223 12.93 -20.72 13.26
C ILE A 223 12.10 -21.34 14.38
N VAL A 224 11.21 -20.55 15.00
CA VAL A 224 10.36 -21.01 16.09
C VAL A 224 9.45 -22.17 15.66
N PHE A 225 8.86 -22.11 14.47
CA PHE A 225 8.02 -23.20 13.97
C PHE A 225 8.83 -24.46 13.63
N PHE A 226 10.03 -24.34 13.05
CA PHE A 226 10.90 -25.51 12.84
C PHE A 226 11.36 -26.16 14.15
N LEU A 227 11.57 -25.37 15.20
CA LEU A 227 11.90 -25.90 16.54
C LEU A 227 10.69 -26.59 17.18
N LYS A 228 9.48 -26.03 17.01
CA LYS A 228 8.23 -26.61 17.53
C LYS A 228 7.94 -28.00 16.98
N ASP A 229 8.27 -28.27 15.72
CA ASP A 229 8.03 -29.58 15.09
C ASP A 229 8.79 -30.73 15.79
N ASN A 230 9.84 -30.41 16.56
CA ASN A 230 10.67 -31.37 17.28
C ASN A 230 10.39 -31.46 18.79
N ILE A 231 9.40 -30.72 19.30
CA ILE A 231 9.11 -30.58 20.74
C ILE A 231 7.69 -31.08 21.04
N SER A 232 7.52 -31.81 22.14
CA SER A 232 6.20 -32.30 22.57
C SER A 232 5.23 -31.16 22.93
N HIS A 233 3.98 -31.29 22.49
CA HIS A 233 2.94 -30.26 22.62
C HIS A 233 2.60 -29.86 24.07
N ASP A 234 2.82 -30.73 25.05
CA ASP A 234 2.56 -30.49 26.48
C ASP A 234 3.73 -29.81 27.23
N SER A 235 4.83 -29.51 26.54
CA SER A 235 5.97 -28.85 27.16
C SER A 235 5.72 -27.36 27.38
N ASN A 236 6.10 -26.82 28.54
CA ASN A 236 6.14 -25.37 28.78
C ASN A 236 6.94 -24.62 27.69
N THR A 237 7.96 -25.27 27.13
CA THR A 237 8.72 -24.81 25.97
C THR A 237 7.86 -24.55 24.73
N TYR A 238 6.85 -25.39 24.46
CA TYR A 238 5.93 -25.19 23.33
C TYR A 238 5.12 -23.90 23.49
N TYR A 239 4.64 -23.62 24.70
CA TYR A 239 3.92 -22.38 25.02
C TYR A 239 4.81 -21.15 24.87
N ILE A 240 6.04 -21.18 25.41
CA ILE A 240 7.00 -20.08 25.27
C ILE A 240 7.27 -19.79 23.79
N LEU A 241 7.53 -20.83 22.99
CA LEU A 241 7.72 -20.70 21.54
C LEU A 241 6.46 -20.13 20.85
N SER A 242 5.26 -20.54 21.24
CA SER A 242 4.01 -19.93 20.73
C SER A 242 3.97 -18.42 20.97
N MET A 243 4.29 -17.98 22.18
CA MET A 243 4.28 -16.55 22.52
C MET A 243 5.36 -15.78 21.75
N VAL A 244 6.56 -16.35 21.59
CA VAL A 244 7.63 -15.73 20.79
C VAL A 244 7.21 -15.59 19.33
N SER A 245 6.62 -16.63 18.73
CA SER A 245 6.11 -16.56 17.35
C SER A 245 5.02 -15.49 17.18
N LEU A 246 4.19 -15.30 18.20
CA LEU A 246 3.14 -14.30 18.20
C LEU A 246 3.71 -12.88 18.26
N VAL A 247 4.64 -12.63 19.18
CA VAL A 247 5.33 -11.34 19.30
C VAL A 247 6.07 -11.01 18.01
N ALA A 248 6.74 -12.00 17.40
CA ALA A 248 7.41 -11.81 16.12
C ALA A 248 6.43 -11.50 14.97
N LEU A 249 5.26 -12.14 14.95
CA LEU A 249 4.23 -11.85 13.94
C LEU A 249 3.61 -10.45 14.13
N VAL A 250 3.41 -10.01 15.36
CA VAL A 250 2.99 -8.62 15.66
C VAL A 250 4.09 -7.64 15.23
N ALA A 251 5.35 -7.93 15.53
CA ALA A 251 6.49 -7.13 15.08
C ALA A 251 6.58 -7.05 13.55
N TYR A 252 6.27 -8.13 12.83
CA TYR A 252 6.17 -8.14 11.37
C TYR A 252 5.09 -7.17 10.87
N VAL A 253 3.89 -7.18 11.46
CA VAL A 253 2.79 -6.28 11.05
C VAL A 253 3.13 -4.81 11.34
N ILE A 254 3.78 -4.55 12.49
CA ILE A 254 4.31 -3.21 12.82
C ILE A 254 5.34 -2.77 11.78
N ALA A 255 6.33 -3.61 11.50
CA ALA A 255 7.39 -3.32 10.55
C ALA A 255 6.82 -3.06 9.15
N PHE A 256 5.83 -3.85 8.70
CA PHE A 256 5.13 -3.63 7.44
C PHE A 256 4.45 -2.26 7.40
N SER A 257 3.75 -1.89 8.48
CA SER A 257 3.03 -0.62 8.60
C SER A 257 3.97 0.59 8.54
N PHE A 258 5.23 0.43 8.96
CA PHE A 258 6.25 1.48 8.94
C PHE A 258 6.72 1.94 7.55
N GLY A 259 6.43 1.18 6.49
CA GLY A 259 6.86 1.60 5.17
C GLY A 259 6.24 0.79 4.05
N MET A 260 6.41 -0.53 4.09
CA MET A 260 5.91 -1.41 3.03
C MET A 260 4.41 -1.29 2.81
N GLY A 261 3.59 -0.88 3.77
CA GLY A 261 2.16 -0.62 3.56
C GLY A 261 1.87 0.55 2.61
N ALA A 262 2.27 1.77 3.00
CA ALA A 262 1.88 3.00 2.30
C ALA A 262 2.79 3.35 1.11
N ILE A 263 4.09 3.10 1.25
CA ILE A 263 5.11 3.67 0.35
C ILE A 263 5.03 3.08 -1.07
N PRO A 264 4.81 1.76 -1.29
CA PRO A 264 4.70 1.22 -2.64
C PRO A 264 3.61 1.90 -3.49
N TRP A 265 2.43 2.14 -2.90
CA TRP A 265 1.33 2.84 -3.56
C TRP A 265 1.67 4.30 -3.87
N LEU A 266 2.30 4.99 -2.92
CA LEU A 266 2.78 6.35 -3.10
C LEU A 266 3.82 6.43 -4.22
N MET A 267 4.86 5.61 -4.16
CA MET A 267 5.95 5.59 -5.15
C MET A 267 5.45 5.23 -6.54
N MET A 268 4.48 4.32 -6.66
CA MET A 268 3.83 4.03 -7.95
C MET A 268 3.18 5.29 -8.54
N SER A 269 2.49 6.09 -7.72
CA SER A 269 1.89 7.36 -8.16
C SER A 269 2.91 8.48 -8.45
N GLU A 270 4.10 8.44 -7.82
CA GLU A 270 5.15 9.45 -7.96
C GLU A 270 6.10 9.18 -9.16
N ILE A 271 6.43 7.91 -9.41
CA ILE A 271 7.46 7.51 -10.39
C ILE A 271 6.89 7.39 -11.81
N LEU A 272 5.60 7.09 -11.96
CA LEU A 272 4.99 6.92 -13.28
C LEU A 272 4.82 8.27 -14.02
N PRO A 273 5.32 8.37 -15.27
CA PRO A 273 5.13 9.57 -16.08
C PRO A 273 3.65 9.81 -16.40
N VAL A 274 3.25 11.08 -16.45
CA VAL A 274 1.86 11.53 -16.67
C VAL A 274 1.22 10.88 -17.91
N SER A 275 2.02 10.61 -18.95
CA SER A 275 1.57 10.00 -20.20
C SER A 275 1.16 8.53 -20.07
N ILE A 276 1.81 7.74 -19.21
CA ILE A 276 1.51 6.32 -18.98
C ILE A 276 0.89 6.04 -17.62
N LYS A 277 0.72 7.06 -16.77
CA LYS A 277 0.32 6.91 -15.36
C LYS A 277 -0.95 6.06 -15.22
N SER A 278 -1.99 6.35 -16.02
CA SER A 278 -3.24 5.57 -16.05
C SER A 278 -3.03 4.10 -16.42
N LEU A 279 -2.33 3.84 -17.52
CA LEU A 279 -2.12 2.49 -18.01
C LEU A 279 -1.18 1.70 -17.09
N GLY A 280 0.00 2.25 -16.77
CA GLY A 280 0.99 1.60 -15.90
C GLY A 280 0.47 1.36 -14.48
N GLY A 281 -0.28 2.32 -13.93
CA GLY A 281 -0.89 2.16 -12.62
C GLY A 281 -2.03 1.14 -12.60
N SER A 282 -2.80 1.02 -13.69
CA SER A 282 -3.81 -0.04 -13.84
C SER A 282 -3.16 -1.44 -13.88
N PHE A 283 -2.08 -1.61 -14.64
CA PHE A 283 -1.30 -2.86 -14.65
C PHE A 283 -0.69 -3.18 -13.28
N ALA A 284 -0.16 -2.17 -12.59
CA ALA A 284 0.38 -2.34 -11.24
C ALA A 284 -0.69 -2.77 -10.24
N THR A 285 -1.86 -2.16 -10.30
CA THR A 285 -3.01 -2.50 -9.45
C THR A 285 -3.52 -3.91 -9.76
N LEU A 286 -3.61 -4.28 -11.04
CA LEU A 286 -3.97 -5.64 -11.47
C LEU A 286 -2.96 -6.67 -10.94
N ALA A 287 -1.66 -6.42 -11.13
CA ALA A 287 -0.60 -7.31 -10.65
C ALA A 287 -0.61 -7.47 -9.13
N ASN A 288 -0.85 -6.38 -8.39
CA ASN A 288 -1.03 -6.39 -6.94
C ASN A 288 -2.17 -7.33 -6.53
N TRP A 289 -3.38 -7.11 -7.07
CA TRP A 289 -4.55 -7.90 -6.67
C TRP A 289 -4.50 -9.35 -7.13
N LEU A 290 -3.92 -9.63 -8.30
CA LEU A 290 -3.67 -11.01 -8.76
C LEU A 290 -2.69 -11.74 -7.85
N THR A 291 -1.60 -11.07 -7.44
CA THR A 291 -0.63 -11.65 -6.51
C THR A 291 -1.26 -11.87 -5.13
N SER A 292 -2.04 -10.90 -4.64
CA SER A 292 -2.81 -11.03 -3.40
C SER A 292 -3.76 -12.23 -3.44
N PHE A 293 -4.50 -12.40 -4.54
CA PHE A 293 -5.40 -13.53 -4.75
C PHE A 293 -4.65 -14.86 -4.72
N ALA A 294 -3.53 -14.95 -5.48
CA ALA A 294 -2.71 -16.15 -5.52
C ALA A 294 -2.18 -16.53 -4.13
N ILE A 295 -1.60 -15.57 -3.39
CA ILE A 295 -1.09 -15.79 -2.03
C ILE A 295 -2.20 -16.19 -1.07
N THR A 296 -3.36 -15.55 -1.13
CA THR A 296 -4.48 -15.87 -0.22
C THR A 296 -5.04 -17.27 -0.47
N MET A 297 -5.10 -17.69 -1.73
CA MET A 297 -5.55 -19.03 -2.12
C MET A 297 -4.54 -20.12 -1.73
N THR A 298 -3.25 -19.88 -1.92
CA THR A 298 -2.21 -20.86 -1.58
C THR A 298 -1.84 -20.88 -0.10
N ALA A 299 -2.09 -19.80 0.64
CA ALA A 299 -1.69 -19.67 2.05
C ALA A 299 -2.19 -20.82 2.93
N ASN A 300 -3.47 -21.19 2.83
CA ASN A 300 -3.99 -22.28 3.67
C ASN A 300 -3.31 -23.61 3.32
N LEU A 301 -3.15 -23.92 2.03
CA LEU A 301 -2.45 -25.13 1.57
C LEU A 301 -1.01 -25.17 2.09
N LEU A 302 -0.27 -24.06 1.95
CA LEU A 302 1.11 -23.95 2.42
C LEU A 302 1.22 -24.09 3.94
N LEU A 303 0.34 -23.42 4.69
CA LEU A 303 0.29 -23.50 6.16
C LEU A 303 -0.05 -24.91 6.65
N THR A 304 -0.95 -25.63 5.96
CA THR A 304 -1.25 -27.04 6.29
C THR A 304 -0.10 -27.99 5.96
N TRP A 305 0.71 -27.68 4.94
CA TRP A 305 1.84 -28.50 4.56
C TRP A 305 3.04 -28.30 5.49
N SER A 306 3.44 -27.05 5.72
CA SER A 306 4.46 -26.69 6.70
C SER A 306 4.35 -25.21 7.07
N VAL A 307 4.02 -24.94 8.33
CA VAL A 307 3.96 -23.57 8.85
C VAL A 307 5.36 -22.93 8.81
N GLY A 308 6.39 -23.63 9.30
CA GLY A 308 7.78 -23.16 9.27
C GLY A 308 8.29 -22.91 7.86
N GLY A 309 8.04 -23.84 6.93
CA GLY A 309 8.41 -23.70 5.51
C GLY A 309 7.72 -22.54 4.81
N THR A 310 6.44 -22.28 5.15
CA THR A 310 5.69 -21.14 4.59
C THR A 310 6.30 -19.81 5.00
N PHE A 311 6.57 -19.63 6.29
CA PHE A 311 7.20 -18.41 6.79
C PHE A 311 8.65 -18.25 6.31
N ALA A 312 9.38 -19.35 6.12
CA ALA A 312 10.69 -19.32 5.47
C ALA A 312 10.61 -18.81 4.03
N GLY A 313 9.62 -19.28 3.26
CA GLY A 313 9.36 -18.79 1.90
C GLY A 313 9.07 -17.29 1.86
N TYR A 314 8.19 -16.81 2.74
CA TYR A 314 7.92 -15.38 2.88
C TYR A 314 9.17 -14.59 3.32
N MET A 315 9.99 -15.16 4.20
CA MET A 315 11.26 -14.55 4.63
C MET A 315 12.22 -14.37 3.45
N ILE A 316 12.40 -15.39 2.61
CA ILE A 316 13.27 -15.33 1.42
C ILE A 316 12.82 -14.24 0.47
N VAL A 317 11.50 -14.16 0.21
CA VAL A 317 10.93 -13.10 -0.63
C VAL A 317 11.16 -11.73 0.00
N SER A 318 10.95 -11.59 1.32
CA SER A 318 11.18 -10.34 2.04
C SER A 318 12.66 -9.92 1.98
N ALA A 319 13.60 -10.86 2.13
CA ALA A 319 15.03 -10.60 2.00
C ALA A 319 15.41 -10.18 0.57
N PHE A 320 14.85 -10.84 -0.45
CA PHE A 320 15.01 -10.42 -1.84
C PHE A 320 14.45 -9.01 -2.07
N THR A 321 13.30 -8.69 -1.47
CA THR A 321 12.68 -7.37 -1.54
C THR A 321 13.57 -6.30 -0.92
N LEU A 322 14.22 -6.60 0.21
CA LEU A 322 15.18 -5.70 0.84
C LEU A 322 16.35 -5.39 -0.10
N VAL A 323 16.92 -6.41 -0.76
CA VAL A 323 17.99 -6.23 -1.74
C VAL A 323 17.50 -5.42 -2.94
N PHE A 324 16.29 -5.71 -3.45
CA PHE A 324 15.66 -4.98 -4.54
C PHE A 324 15.52 -3.48 -4.22
N ILE A 325 15.08 -3.15 -3.00
CA ILE A 325 14.93 -1.77 -2.54
C ILE A 325 16.28 -1.06 -2.42
N ILE A 326 17.27 -1.72 -1.84
CA ILE A 326 18.61 -1.12 -1.67
C ILE A 326 19.25 -0.81 -3.02
N LEU A 327 19.13 -1.71 -4.01
CA LEU A 327 19.83 -1.57 -5.27
C LEU A 327 19.11 -0.67 -6.29
N TRP A 328 17.79 -0.76 -6.39
CA TRP A 328 17.07 -0.17 -7.54
C TRP A 328 16.08 0.94 -7.19
N VAL A 329 15.63 1.06 -5.94
CA VAL A 329 14.62 2.05 -5.57
C VAL A 329 15.27 3.42 -5.30
N PRO A 330 14.93 4.48 -6.07
CA PRO A 330 15.47 5.82 -5.84
C PRO A 330 14.72 6.54 -4.71
N GLU A 331 15.37 7.56 -4.14
CA GLU A 331 14.70 8.47 -3.20
C GLU A 331 13.84 9.49 -3.97
N THR A 332 12.56 9.61 -3.60
CA THR A 332 11.59 10.52 -4.22
C THR A 332 11.29 11.75 -3.37
N LYS A 333 11.73 11.78 -2.11
CA LYS A 333 11.49 12.90 -1.19
C LYS A 333 11.98 14.23 -1.77
N GLY A 334 11.10 15.24 -1.72
CA GLY A 334 11.42 16.63 -2.04
C GLY A 334 11.61 16.92 -3.53
N ARG A 335 11.41 15.94 -4.41
CA ARG A 335 11.55 16.11 -5.86
C ARG A 335 10.19 16.37 -6.52
N THR A 336 10.19 17.18 -7.59
CA THR A 336 8.99 17.34 -8.42
C THR A 336 8.71 16.03 -9.17
N LEU A 337 7.46 15.80 -9.59
CA LEU A 337 7.13 14.59 -10.37
C LEU A 337 7.90 14.60 -11.70
N GLU A 338 8.18 15.79 -12.20
CA GLU A 338 8.88 16.08 -13.43
C GLU A 338 10.40 15.82 -13.29
N GLU A 339 11.01 16.16 -12.14
CA GLU A 339 12.40 15.80 -11.81
C GLU A 339 12.61 14.30 -11.70
N ILE A 340 11.69 13.60 -11.02
CA ILE A 340 11.74 12.14 -10.88
C ILE A 340 11.72 11.50 -12.27
N GLN A 341 10.82 11.94 -13.16
CA GLN A 341 10.75 11.44 -14.54
C GLN A 341 12.01 11.73 -15.35
N ARG A 342 12.66 12.88 -15.15
CA ARG A 342 13.95 13.19 -15.81
C ARG A 342 15.08 12.29 -15.35
N SER A 343 15.06 11.82 -14.10
CA SER A 343 16.10 10.93 -13.55
C SER A 343 16.14 9.53 -14.18
N PHE A 344 15.03 9.10 -14.80
CA PHE A 344 14.92 7.80 -15.47
C PHE A 344 15.18 7.86 -16.99
N ARG A 345 15.63 9.01 -17.50
CA ARG A 345 15.76 9.27 -18.94
C ARG A 345 17.06 8.79 -19.54
#